data_AF-A0A0S9KQW5-F1
#
_entry.id   AF-A0A0S9KQW5-F1
#
_cell.length_a   1.000
_cell.length_b   1.000
_cell.length_c   1.000
_cell.angle_alpha   90.00
_cell.angle_beta   90.00
_cell.angle_gamma   90.00
#
_symmetry.space_group_name_H-M   'P 1'
#
loop_
_entity.id
_entity.type
_entity.pdbx_description
1 polymer ?
#
loop_
_entity_poly.entity_id
_entity_poly.type
_entity_poly.pdbx_seq_one_letter_code
_entity_poly.pdbx_strand_id
1 'polypeptide(L)'
;MNPAWTEDEGLLAVAAFRYSCGRMTYMPDVCAGWLIRHWHEFPQRVRTIVQRDLEEEFKRDDEARAEGREYKPLGHDCDRKTWERVRALWAP
;
A
#
# COMPACT_ATOMS: atom_id res chain seq x y z
N MET A 1 -27.02 0.83 -0.63
CA MET A 1 -26.80 -0.56 -1.05
C MET A 1 -25.40 -0.60 -1.62
N ASN A 2 -24.43 -1.18 -0.90
CA ASN A 2 -23.05 -1.25 -1.36
C ASN A 2 -22.99 -2.38 -2.41
N PRO A 3 -22.71 -2.13 -3.69
CA PRO A 3 -22.42 -3.22 -4.59
C PRO A 3 -21.18 -3.91 -4.04
N ALA A 4 -21.31 -5.18 -3.66
CA ALA A 4 -20.19 -5.96 -3.19
C ALA A 4 -19.06 -5.84 -4.23
N TRP A 5 -17.88 -5.40 -3.80
CA TRP A 5 -16.69 -5.32 -4.65
C TRP A 5 -16.56 -6.58 -5.49
N THR A 6 -16.63 -6.41 -6.80
CA THR A 6 -16.43 -7.47 -7.77
C THR A 6 -15.00 -8.02 -7.67
N GLU A 7 -14.76 -9.18 -8.27
CA GLU A 7 -13.41 -9.74 -8.32
C GLU A 7 -12.44 -8.79 -9.04
N ASP A 8 -12.89 -8.17 -10.14
CA ASP A 8 -12.11 -7.22 -10.93
C ASP A 8 -11.77 -5.95 -10.13
N GLU A 9 -12.73 -5.36 -9.43
CA GLU A 9 -12.46 -4.15 -8.61
C GLU A 9 -11.48 -4.46 -7.47
N GLY A 10 -11.56 -5.66 -6.87
CA GLY A 10 -10.60 -6.10 -5.87
C GLY A 10 -9.19 -6.28 -6.46
N LEU A 11 -9.08 -6.82 -7.67
CA LEU A 11 -7.81 -6.93 -8.39
C LEU A 11 -7.24 -5.54 -8.71
N LEU A 12 -8.08 -4.60 -9.15
CA LEU A 12 -7.68 -3.22 -9.44
C LEU A 12 -7.17 -2.51 -8.19
N ALA A 13 -7.77 -2.74 -7.02
CA ALA A 13 -7.28 -2.22 -5.75
C ALA A 13 -5.85 -2.69 -5.44
N VAL A 14 -5.60 -4.00 -5.58
CA VAL A 14 -4.26 -4.59 -5.39
C VAL A 14 -3.27 -4.07 -6.43
N ALA A 15 -3.68 -3.95 -7.69
CA ALA A 15 -2.83 -3.46 -8.77
C ALA A 15 -2.46 -1.99 -8.55
N ALA A 16 -3.41 -1.14 -8.16
CA ALA A 16 -3.17 0.26 -7.85
C ALA A 16 -2.21 0.43 -6.68
N PHE A 17 -2.36 -0.38 -5.63
CA PHE A 17 -1.42 -0.43 -4.51
C PHE A 17 0.00 -0.76 -4.97
N ARG A 18 0.19 -1.91 -5.63
CA ARG A 18 1.50 -2.36 -6.11
C ARG A 18 2.14 -1.39 -7.08
N TYR A 19 1.34 -0.80 -7.96
CA TYR A 19 1.81 0.23 -8.89
C TYR A 19 2.31 1.47 -8.16
N SER A 20 1.68 1.86 -7.05
CA SER A 20 1.99 3.09 -6.33
C SER A 20 3.25 3.00 -5.47
N CYS A 21 3.62 1.80 -5.00
CA CYS A 21 4.88 1.58 -4.28
C CYS A 21 6.08 2.03 -5.13
N GLY A 22 7.00 2.79 -4.52
CA GLY A 22 8.23 3.24 -5.16
C GLY A 22 8.08 4.28 -6.27
N ARG A 23 6.87 4.79 -6.55
CA ARG A 23 6.65 5.73 -7.67
C ARG A 23 7.20 7.13 -7.43
N MET A 24 7.43 7.56 -6.18
CA MET A 24 7.99 8.88 -5.84
C MET A 24 7.31 10.05 -6.57
N THR A 25 5.98 10.01 -6.64
CA THR A 25 5.11 11.06 -7.24
C THR A 25 3.93 11.33 -6.31
N TYR A 26 2.81 11.84 -6.81
CA TYR A 26 1.57 12.00 -6.04
C TYR A 26 0.82 10.67 -5.79
N MET A 27 1.16 9.60 -6.52
CA MET A 27 0.42 8.33 -6.47
C MET A 27 0.40 7.64 -5.10
N PRO A 28 1.49 7.61 -4.31
CA PRO A 28 1.46 7.06 -2.96
C PRO A 28 0.39 7.70 -2.07
N ASP A 29 0.29 9.03 -2.05
CA ASP A 29 -0.70 9.74 -1.21
C ASP A 29 -2.14 9.52 -1.70
N VAL A 30 -2.38 9.58 -3.01
CA VAL A 30 -3.70 9.31 -3.59
C VAL A 30 -4.15 7.88 -3.30
N CYS A 31 -3.27 6.90 -3.54
CA CYS A 31 -3.58 5.49 -3.33
C CYS A 31 -3.79 5.18 -1.84
N ALA A 32 -2.88 5.63 -0.97
CA ALA A 32 -2.99 5.43 0.47
C ALA A 32 -4.26 6.07 1.05
N GLY A 33 -4.57 7.30 0.64
CA GLY A 33 -5.78 8.00 1.07
C GLY A 33 -7.06 7.27 0.64
N TRP A 34 -7.08 6.69 -0.57
CA TRP A 34 -8.18 5.86 -1.03
C TRP A 34 -8.28 4.53 -0.26
N LEU A 35 -7.16 3.83 -0.05
CA LEU A 35 -7.12 2.59 0.72
C LEU A 35 -7.63 2.79 2.14
N ILE A 36 -7.19 3.84 2.83
CA ILE A 36 -7.62 4.18 4.19
C ILE A 36 -9.13 4.43 4.24
N ARG A 37 -9.66 5.20 3.28
CA ARG A 37 -11.09 5.54 3.23
C ARG A 37 -11.98 4.32 3.05
N HIS A 38 -11.58 3.38 2.19
CA HIS A 38 -12.40 2.23 1.80
C HIS A 38 -11.99 0.92 2.49
N TRP A 39 -11.06 0.97 3.45
CA TRP A 39 -10.44 -0.23 4.01
C TRP A 39 -11.45 -1.30 4.44
N HIS A 40 -12.44 -0.89 5.24
CA HIS A 40 -13.46 -1.80 5.79
C HIS A 40 -14.49 -2.26 4.76
N GLU A 41 -14.55 -1.63 3.59
CA GLU A 41 -15.42 -2.03 2.49
C GLU A 41 -14.79 -3.14 1.64
N PHE A 42 -13.45 -3.22 1.62
CA PHE A 42 -12.76 -4.22 0.83
C PHE A 42 -13.02 -5.66 1.33
N PRO A 43 -13.19 -6.62 0.40
CA PRO A 43 -13.21 -8.04 0.72
C PRO A 43 -11.98 -8.44 1.52
N GLN A 44 -12.14 -9.39 2.46
CA GLN A 44 -11.04 -9.86 3.32
C GLN A 44 -9.81 -10.30 2.49
N ARG A 45 -10.03 -10.97 1.35
CA ARG A 45 -8.96 -11.39 0.43
C ARG A 45 -8.08 -10.22 -0.06
N VAL A 46 -8.69 -9.07 -0.39
CA VAL A 46 -7.99 -7.88 -0.89
C VAL A 46 -7.16 -7.27 0.23
N ARG A 47 -7.78 -7.11 1.41
CA ARG A 47 -7.10 -6.60 2.61
C ARG A 47 -5.89 -7.46 2.96
N THR A 48 -6.04 -8.78 2.98
CA THR A 48 -4.95 -9.72 3.27
C THR A 48 -3.80 -9.63 2.27
N ILE A 49 -4.08 -9.46 0.97
CA ILE A 49 -3.04 -9.28 -0.05
C ILE A 49 -2.29 -7.96 0.15
N VAL A 50 -3.02 -6.84 0.32
CA VAL A 50 -2.41 -5.52 0.52
C VAL A 50 -1.58 -5.49 1.81
N GLN A 51 -2.08 -6.09 2.90
CA GLN A 51 -1.34 -6.23 4.15
C GLN A 51 -0.01 -6.95 3.94
N ARG A 52 -0.05 -8.17 3.40
CA ARG A 52 1.15 -8.98 3.16
C ARG A 52 2.15 -8.21 2.29
N ASP A 53 1.70 -7.70 1.16
CA ASP A 53 2.57 -7.04 0.19
C ASP A 53 3.17 -5.74 0.80
N LEU A 54 2.40 -4.98 1.59
CA LEU A 54 2.92 -3.79 2.25
C LEU A 54 3.99 -4.13 3.29
N GLU A 55 3.80 -5.16 4.10
CA GLU A 55 4.82 -5.62 5.06
C GLU A 55 6.10 -6.10 4.35
N GLU A 56 5.97 -6.80 3.22
CA GLU A 56 7.11 -7.21 2.38
C GLU A 56 7.86 -5.99 1.82
N GLU A 57 7.15 -4.96 1.36
CA GLU A 57 7.75 -3.73 0.84
C GLU A 57 8.42 -2.90 1.96
N PHE A 58 7.87 -2.86 3.17
CA PHE A 58 8.56 -2.26 4.34
C PHE A 58 9.88 -2.97 4.64
N LYS A 59 9.88 -4.32 4.65
CA LYS A 59 11.10 -5.10 4.86
C LYS A 59 12.16 -4.78 3.79
N ARG A 60 11.76 -4.79 2.51
CA ARG A 60 12.65 -4.46 1.39
C ARG A 60 13.16 -3.02 1.45
N ASP A 61 12.32 -2.09 1.91
CA ASP A 61 12.67 -0.69 2.08
C ASP A 61 13.69 -0.48 3.20
N ASP A 62 13.53 -1.19 4.32
CA ASP A 62 14.51 -1.20 5.41
C ASP A 62 15.88 -1.74 4.95
N GLU A 63 15.89 -2.87 4.22
CA GLU A 63 17.10 -3.42 3.61
C GLU A 63 17.76 -2.43 2.63
N ALA A 64 16.97 -1.83 1.73
CA ALA A 64 17.48 -0.87 0.76
C ALA A 64 18.09 0.39 1.41
N ARG A 65 17.51 0.86 2.51
CA ARG A 65 18.04 2.00 3.28
C ARG A 65 19.30 1.63 4.04
N ALA A 66 19.34 0.47 4.68
CA ALA A 66 20.53 -0.02 5.39
C ALA A 66 21.73 -0.17 4.46
N GLU A 67 21.50 -0.61 3.23
CA GLU A 67 22.53 -0.77 2.19
C GLU A 67 22.84 0.52 1.41
N GLY A 68 22.08 1.61 1.63
CA GLY A 68 22.26 2.86 0.90
C GLY A 68 21.91 2.78 -0.60
N ARG A 69 21.07 1.83 -1.02
CA ARG A 69 20.65 1.66 -2.43
C ARG A 69 19.96 2.92 -2.94
N GLU A 70 20.17 3.30 -4.20
CA GLU A 70 19.53 4.49 -4.80
C GLU A 70 17.99 4.36 -4.86
N TYR A 71 17.48 3.20 -5.29
CA TYR A 71 16.06 2.91 -5.35
C TYR A 71 15.53 2.38 -4.01
N LYS A 72 14.39 2.94 -3.57
CA LYS A 72 13.71 2.59 -2.31
C LYS A 72 12.33 2.04 -2.64
N PRO A 73 12.02 0.80 -2.24
CA PRO A 73 10.73 0.14 -2.48
C PRO A 73 9.50 0.97 -2.08
N LEU A 74 9.54 1.71 -0.96
CA LEU A 74 8.42 2.56 -0.55
C LEU A 74 8.52 4.01 -1.05
N GLY A 75 9.60 4.36 -1.76
CA GLY A 75 9.86 5.71 -2.26
C GLY A 75 10.64 6.58 -1.26
N HIS A 76 10.43 7.89 -1.33
CA HIS A 76 11.09 8.85 -0.44
C HIS A 76 10.54 8.76 0.99
N ASP A 77 11.15 9.48 1.93
CA ASP A 77 10.74 9.47 3.34
C ASP A 77 9.29 9.91 3.53
N CYS A 78 8.80 10.84 2.70
CA CYS A 78 7.40 11.25 2.72
C CYS A 78 6.47 10.13 2.25
N ASP A 79 6.87 9.36 1.23
CA ASP A 79 6.09 8.23 0.72
C ASP A 79 6.04 7.11 1.76
N ARG A 80 7.18 6.77 2.38
CA ARG A 80 7.24 5.79 3.48
C ARG A 80 6.30 6.16 4.63
N LYS A 81 6.31 7.44 5.07
CA LYS A 81 5.38 7.94 6.10
C LYS A 81 3.91 7.83 5.69
N THR A 82 3.61 8.03 4.41
CA THR A 82 2.27 7.83 3.87
C THR A 82 1.85 6.36 3.99
N TRP A 83 2.74 5.43 3.68
CA TRP A 83 2.48 4.00 3.82
C TRP A 83 2.36 3.53 5.27
N GLU A 84 3.05 4.17 6.22
CA GLU A 84 2.89 3.91 7.66
C GLU A 84 1.45 4.17 8.13
N ARG A 85 0.76 5.17 7.55
CA ARG A 85 -0.66 5.45 7.84
C ARG A 85 -1.58 4.30 7.39
N VAL A 86 -1.25 3.66 6.26
CA VAL A 86 -1.99 2.48 5.79
C VAL A 86 -1.68 1.29 6.70
N ARG A 87 -0.41 1.08 7.04
CA ARG A 87 0.02 0.01 7.96
C ARG A 87 -0.66 0.09 9.33
N ALA A 88 -0.94 1.30 9.81
CA ALA A 88 -1.66 1.54 11.06
C ALA A 88 -3.10 1.00 11.08
N LEU A 89 -3.68 0.61 9.94
CA LEU A 89 -5.02 0.00 9.87
C LEU A 89 -5.09 -1.41 10.47
N TRP A 90 -3.94 -2.05 10.72
CA TRP A 90 -3.83 -3.39 11.31
C TRP A 90 -2.65 -3.55 12.27
N ALA A 91 -1.91 -2.47 12.54
CA ALA A 91 -0.97 -2.46 13.64
C ALA A 91 -1.76 -2.56 14.97
N PRO A 92 -1.26 -3.34 15.95
CA PRO A 92 -1.92 -3.50 17.26
C PRO A 92 -1.98 -2.20 18.07
#